data_AF-A0A1M5IM61-F1
#
_entry.id   AF-A0A1M5IM61-F1
#
_cell.length_a   1.000
_cell.length_b   1.000
_cell.length_c   1.000
_cell.angle_alpha   90.00
_cell.angle_beta   90.00
_cell.angle_gamma   90.00
#
_symmetry.space_group_name_H-M   'P 1'
#
loop_
_entity.id
_entity.type
_entity.pdbx_description
1 polymer ?
#
loop_
_entity_poly.entity_id
_entity_poly.type
_entity_poly.pdbx_seq_one_letter_code
_entity_poly.pdbx_strand_id
1 'polypeptide(L)' 'MNIQQEHLPKDRPATRDEEWGFTIWEFIINNWLYLLAILFLLAVFFYARYSWRKRHEKNRMN' A
#
# COMPACT_ATOMS: atom_id res chain seq x y z
N MET A 1 0.61 14.54 46.80
CA MET A 1 -0.52 13.70 46.35
C MET A 1 -0.05 12.97 45.12
N ASN A 2 0.30 11.70 45.27
CA ASN A 2 0.85 10.88 44.20
C ASN A 2 -0.32 10.14 43.54
N ILE A 3 -0.78 10.65 42.39
CA ILE A 3 -1.86 10.03 41.63
C ILE A 3 -1.23 8.92 40.80
N GLN A 4 -0.86 7.82 41.46
CA GLN A 4 -0.40 6.63 40.76
C GLN A 4 -1.60 5.98 40.09
N GLN A 5 -1.68 6.15 38.77
CA GLN A 5 -2.62 5.41 37.94
C GLN A 5 -2.22 3.92 37.96
N GLU A 6 -2.82 3.17 38.88
CA GLU A 6 -2.55 1.75 39.17
C GLU A 6 -2.78 0.80 37.97
N HIS A 7 -3.41 1.32 36.92
CA HIS A 7 -3.82 0.67 35.68
C HIS A 7 -3.22 1.30 34.43
N LEU A 8 -2.31 2.27 34.55
CA LEU A 8 -1.62 2.74 33.36
C LEU A 8 -0.68 1.61 32.91
N PRO A 9 -0.82 1.10 31.66
CA PRO A 9 0.07 0.06 31.16
C PRO A 9 1.50 0.55 31.35
N LYS A 10 2.31 -0.25 32.04
CA LYS A 10 3.74 0.03 32.21
C LYS A 10 4.29 0.32 30.82
N ASP A 11 5.04 1.41 30.67
CA ASP A 11 5.75 1.71 29.42
C ASP A 11 6.52 0.46 29.03
N ARG A 12 6.01 -0.23 28.01
CA ARG A 12 6.69 -1.36 27.41
C ARG A 12 7.81 -0.75 26.58
N PRO A 13 9.04 -1.31 26.65
CA PRO A 13 10.07 -0.88 25.73
C PRO A 13 9.49 -0.98 24.32
N ALA A 14 9.59 0.11 23.57
CA ALA A 14 9.16 0.11 22.19
C ALA A 14 9.91 -1.02 21.47
N THR A 15 9.19 -1.82 20.69
CA THR A 15 9.87 -2.78 19.83
C THR A 15 10.73 -2.02 18.83
N ARG A 16 11.74 -2.68 18.25
CA ARG A 16 12.67 -2.02 17.32
C ARG A 16 11.96 -1.28 16.17
N ASP A 17 10.79 -1.77 15.78
CA ASP A 17 9.92 -1.21 14.74
C ASP A 17 9.07 -0.02 15.24
N GLU A 18 8.74 0.00 16.55
CA GLU A 18 8.03 1.10 17.21
C GLU A 18 8.97 2.28 17.52
N GLU A 19 10.27 2.04 17.71
CA GLU A 19 11.26 3.08 18.02
C GLU A 19 11.65 3.95 16.80
N TRP A 20 11.73 3.35 15.60
CA TRP A 20 12.31 4.00 14.42
C TRP A 20 11.37 4.06 13.20
N GLY A 21 10.16 3.54 13.32
CA GLY A 21 9.21 3.43 12.21
C GLY A 21 9.64 2.40 11.17
N PHE A 22 8.86 2.26 10.10
CA PHE A 22 9.09 1.28 9.04
C PHE A 22 10.10 1.78 8.01
N THR A 23 11.04 0.91 7.64
CA THR A 23 11.87 1.13 6.46
C THR A 23 11.07 0.88 5.17
N ILE A 24 11.51 1.48 4.05
CA ILE A 24 10.87 1.26 2.73
C ILE A 24 10.87 -0.24 2.37
N TRP A 25 11.93 -0.97 2.75
CA TRP A 25 12.03 -2.41 2.49
C TRP A 25 11.00 -3.22 3.29
N GLU A 26 10.85 -2.94 4.59
CA GLU A 26 9.84 -3.59 5.43
C GLU A 26 8.43 -3.29 4.91
N PHE A 27 8.17 -2.05 4.48
CA PHE A 27 6.89 -1.70 3.88
C PHE A 27 6.60 -2.55 2.63
N ILE A 28 7.58 -2.70 1.72
CA ILE A 28 7.41 -3.49 0.50
C ILE A 28 7.17 -4.97 0.83
N ILE A 29 7.97 -5.55 1.73
CA ILE A 29 7.87 -6.97 2.11
C ILE A 29 6.53 -7.25 2.78
N ASN A 30 6.13 -6.40 3.74
CA ASN A 30 4.90 -6.60 4.51
C ASN A 30 3.63 -6.37 3.68
N ASN A 31 3.73 -5.64 2.56
CA ASN A 31 2.58 -5.28 1.72
C ASN A 31 2.65 -5.85 0.30
N TRP A 32 3.54 -6.82 0.03
CA TRP A 32 3.83 -7.29 -1.33
C TRP A 32 2.57 -7.77 -2.10
N LEU A 33 1.61 -8.41 -1.40
CA LEU A 33 0.33 -8.83 -2.00
C LEU A 33 -0.54 -7.65 -2.44
N TYR A 34 -0.63 -6.60 -1.61
CA TYR A 34 -1.38 -5.40 -1.97
C TYR A 34 -0.73 -4.67 -3.14
N LEU A 35 0.60 -4.60 -3.16
CA LEU A 35 1.36 -4.03 -4.27
C LEU A 35 1.10 -4.81 -5.58
N LEU A 36 1.08 -6.14 -5.53
CA LEU A 36 0.71 -6.96 -6.68
C LEU A 36 -0.73 -6.74 -7.13
N ALA A 37 -1.68 -6.61 -6.22
CA ALA A 37 -3.08 -6.33 -6.55
C ALA A 37 -3.22 -4.98 -7.28
N ILE A 38 -2.50 -3.94 -6.82
CA ILE A 38 -2.45 -2.63 -7.46
C ILE A 38 -1.85 -2.75 -8.87
N LEU A 39 -0.73 -3.45 -9.02
CA LEU A 39 -0.10 -3.68 -10.33
C LEU A 39 -1.03 -4.42 -11.29
N PHE A 40 -1.75 -5.43 -10.80
CA PHE A 40 -2.73 -6.16 -11.59
C PHE A 40 -3.88 -5.26 -12.07
N LEU A 41 -4.45 -4.45 -11.16
CA LEU A 41 -5.49 -3.47 -11.49
C LEU A 41 -5.02 -2.49 -12.55
N LEU A 42 -3.81 -1.95 -12.41
CA LEU A 42 -3.21 -1.06 -13.40
C LEU A 42 -3.02 -1.77 -14.75
N ALA A 43 -2.51 -2.99 -14.76
CA ALA A 43 -2.32 -3.76 -15.98
C ALA A 43 -3.65 -3.98 -16.73
N VAL A 44 -4.71 -4.37 -16.01
CA VAL A 44 -6.06 -4.53 -16.59
C VAL A 44 -6.58 -3.20 -17.14
N PHE A 45 -6.44 -2.11 -16.37
CA PHE A 45 -6.88 -0.78 -16.79
C PHE A 45 -6.17 -0.32 -18.06
N PHE A 46 -4.84 -0.41 -18.11
CA PHE A 46 -4.05 -0.02 -19.27
C PHE A 46 -4.34 -0.90 -20.48
N TYR A 47 -4.52 -2.21 -20.28
CA TYR A 47 -4.92 -3.12 -21.35
C TYR A 47 -6.27 -2.73 -21.95
N ALA A 48 -7.28 -2.51 -21.10
CA ALA A 48 -8.61 -2.08 -21.55
C ALA A 48 -8.55 -0.74 -22.27
N ARG A 49 -7.80 0.22 -21.73
CA ARG A 49 -7.62 1.56 -22.32
C ARG A 49 -6.92 1.51 -23.68
N TYR A 50 -5.92 0.64 -23.82
CA TYR A 50 -5.21 0.41 -25.08
C TYR A 50 -6.13 -0.23 -26.13
N SER A 51 -6.88 -1.27 -25.73
CA SER A 51 -7.84 -1.95 -26.59
C SER A 51 -8.92 -1.00 -27.11
N TRP A 52 -9.48 -0.16 -26.23
CA TRP A 52 -10.44 0.88 -26.59
C TRP A 52 -9.86 1.87 -27.60
N ARG A 53 -8.66 2.39 -27.33
CA ARG A 53 -7.97 3.34 -28.23
C ARG A 53 -7.82 2.78 -29.65
N LYS A 54 -7.36 1.54 -29.77
CA LYS A 54 -7.15 0.86 -31.06
C LYS A 54 -8.45 0.73 -31.86
N ARG A 55 -9.58 0.49 -31.21
CA ARG A 55 -10.90 0.42 -31.87
C ARG A 55 -11.38 1.79 -32.32
N HIS A 56 -11.18 2.83 -31.52
CA HIS A 56 -11.61 4.19 -31.86
C HIS A 56 -10.72 4.88 -32.90
N GLU A 57 -9.42 4.62 -32.92
CA GLU A 57 -8.53 5.10 -33.99
C GLU A 57 -8.87 4.44 -35.34
N LYS A 58 -9.16 3.12 -35.34
CA LYS A 58 -9.60 2.40 -36.54
C LYS A 58 -10.90 2.98 -37.13
N ASN A 59 -11.87 3.32 -36.28
CA ASN A 59 -13.14 3.89 -36.73
C ASN A 59 -13.06 5.35 -37.20
N ARG A 60 -11.95 6.06 -36.94
CA ARG A 60 -11.74 7.43 -37.45
C ARG A 60 -11.05 7.48 -38.82
N MET A 61 -10.53 6.35 -39.29
CA MET A 61 -9.82 6.24 -40.58
C MET A 61 -10.67 5.61 -41.70
N ASN A 62 -11.86 5.10 -41.38
CA ASN A 62 -12.89 4.68 -42.34
C ASN A 62 -13.97 5.76 -42.44
#